data_AF-A0A090VQR1-F1
#
_entry.id   AF-A0A090VQR1-F1
#
_cell.length_a   1.000
_cell.length_b   1.000
_cell.length_c   1.000
_cell.angle_alpha   90.00
_cell.angle_beta   90.00
_cell.angle_gamma   90.00
#
_symmetry.space_group_name_H-M   'P 1'
#
loop_
_entity.id
_entity.type
_entity.pdbx_description
1 polymer ?
#
loop_
_entity_poly.entity_id
_entity_poly.type
_entity_poly.pdbx_seq_one_letter_code
_entity_poly.pdbx_strand_id
1 'polypeptide(L)' 'MKFFKLFLCTLTGAICGAVIMYLILPAVCAYFVGPIYGDDQMSQNFTIFLVGTPLLALLGAIAGWLLGRKIIKKH' A
#
# COMPACT_ATOMS: atom_id res chain seq x y z
N MET A 1 0.90 20.68 -17.75
CA MET A 1 0.86 20.71 -16.26
C MET A 1 -0.17 19.77 -15.61
N LYS A 2 -1.33 19.48 -16.23
CA LYS A 2 -2.35 18.57 -15.66
C LYS A 2 -1.84 17.13 -15.44
N PHE A 3 -1.05 16.60 -16.38
CA PHE A 3 -0.40 15.28 -16.25
C PHE A 3 0.53 15.19 -15.03
N PHE A 4 1.35 16.22 -14.78
CA PHE A 4 2.29 16.23 -13.66
C PHE A 4 1.57 16.23 -12.30
N LYS A 5 0.48 17.00 -12.16
CA LYS A 5 -0.36 16.99 -10.94
C LYS A 5 -0.96 15.60 -10.70
N LEU A 6 -1.39 14.94 -11.77
CA LEU A 6 -2.01 13.63 -11.70
C LEU A 6 -0.97 12.55 -11.32
N PHE A 7 0.22 12.64 -11.90
CA PHE A 7 1.37 11.81 -11.53
C PHE A 7 1.73 11.95 -10.04
N LEU A 8 1.76 13.18 -9.52
CA LEU A 8 1.99 13.41 -8.09
C LEU A 8 0.89 12.79 -7.22
N CYS A 9 -0.38 12.95 -7.58
CA CYS A 9 -1.48 12.32 -6.83
C CYS A 9 -1.38 10.78 -6.81
N THR A 10 -1.02 10.15 -7.93
CA THR A 10 -0.75 8.71 -7.97
C THR A 10 0.42 8.29 -7.11
N LEU A 11 1.53 9.05 -7.17
CA LEU A 11 2.74 8.73 -6.43
C LEU A 11 2.48 8.83 -4.92
N THR A 12 1.84 9.91 -4.47
CA THR A 12 1.44 10.07 -3.07
C THR A 12 0.47 8.96 -2.65
N GLY A 13 -0.49 8.62 -3.50
CA GLY A 13 -1.41 7.50 -3.25
C GLY A 13 -0.67 6.18 -3.05
N ALA A 14 0.32 5.88 -3.91
CA ALA A 14 1.13 4.67 -3.81
C ALA A 14 1.94 4.62 -2.51
N ILE A 15 2.59 5.73 -2.15
CA ILE A 15 3.34 5.86 -0.90
C ILE A 15 2.40 5.66 0.31
N CYS A 16 1.23 6.29 0.31
CA CYS A 16 0.24 6.10 1.36
C CYS A 16 -0.20 4.63 1.48
N GLY A 17 -0.42 3.94 0.36
CA GLY A 17 -0.74 2.51 0.35
C GLY A 17 0.35 1.65 1.00
N ALA A 18 1.61 1.88 0.64
CA ALA A 18 2.75 1.18 1.24
C ALA A 18 2.88 1.47 2.76
N VAL A 19 2.70 2.73 3.17
CA VAL A 19 2.72 3.12 4.59
C VAL A 19 1.58 2.44 5.35
N ILE A 20 0.38 2.37 4.77
CA ILE A 20 -0.75 1.64 5.38
C ILE A 20 -0.38 0.17 5.57
N MET A 21 0.22 -0.49 4.57
CA MET A 21 0.67 -1.88 4.73
C MET A 21 1.61 -2.02 5.93
N TYR A 22 2.61 -1.16 6.03
CA TYR A 22 3.57 -1.19 7.14
C TYR A 22 2.87 -1.03 8.50
N LEU A 23 1.89 -0.14 8.60
CA LEU A 23 1.13 0.09 9.84
C LEU A 23 0.23 -1.10 10.23
N ILE A 24 -0.40 -1.76 9.25
CA ILE A 24 -1.28 -2.90 9.51
C ILE A 24 -0.54 -4.24 9.59
N LEU A 25 0.71 -4.31 9.12
CA LEU A 25 1.51 -5.53 9.05
C LEU A 25 1.52 -6.33 10.37
N PRO A 26 1.71 -5.71 11.56
CA PRO A 26 1.71 -6.48 12.81
C PRO A 26 0.38 -7.20 13.06
N ALA A 27 -0.74 -6.54 12.78
CA ALA A 27 -2.08 -7.11 12.95
C ALA A 27 -2.35 -8.22 11.92
N VAL A 28 -1.93 -8.01 10.67
CA VAL A 28 -2.06 -9.01 9.60
C VAL A 28 -1.22 -10.26 9.93
N CYS A 29 0.04 -10.09 10.31
CA CYS A 29 0.91 -11.20 10.71
C CYS A 29 0.38 -11.94 11.94
N ALA A 30 -0.11 -11.23 12.96
CA ALA A 30 -0.71 -11.84 14.14
C ALA A 30 -1.97 -12.66 13.80
N TYR A 31 -2.78 -12.19 12.85
CA TYR A 31 -4.01 -12.88 12.42
C TYR A 31 -3.73 -14.12 11.57
N PHE A 32 -2.82 -14.03 10.59
CA PHE A 32 -2.58 -15.11 9.62
C PHE A 32 -1.52 -16.13 10.05
N VAL A 33 -0.47 -15.69 10.75
CA VAL A 33 0.68 -16.54 11.13
C VAL A 33 0.65 -16.87 12.61
N GLY A 34 0.23 -15.93 13.46
CA GLY A 34 0.20 -16.10 14.90
C GLY A 34 1.58 -15.91 15.55
N PRO A 35 1.80 -16.42 16.78
CA PRO A 35 3.05 -16.23 17.51
C PRO A 35 4.26 -16.87 16.82
N ILE A 36 5.38 -16.17 16.85
CA ILE A 36 6.63 -16.56 16.17
C ILE A 36 7.42 -17.49 17.09
N TYR A 37 7.52 -18.77 16.70
CA TYR A 37 8.31 -19.78 17.42
C TYR A 37 9.55 -20.27 16.64
N GLY A 38 9.72 -19.82 15.39
CA GLY A 38 10.81 -20.25 14.51
C GLY A 38 10.90 -19.45 13.21
N ASP A 39 11.85 -19.85 12.37
CA ASP A 39 12.16 -19.16 11.11
C ASP A 39 11.06 -19.29 10.06
N ASP A 40 10.29 -20.39 10.09
CA ASP A 40 9.17 -20.60 9.15
C ASP A 40 8.13 -19.49 9.27
N GLN A 41 7.75 -19.11 10.49
CA GLN A 41 6.81 -18.02 10.74
C GLN A 41 7.40 -16.65 10.33
N MET A 42 8.69 -16.43 10.53
CA MET A 42 9.36 -15.20 10.11
C MET A 42 9.37 -15.07 8.58
N SER A 43 9.65 -16.17 7.86
CA SER A 43 9.65 -16.22 6.41
C SER A 43 8.26 -15.94 5.81
N GLN A 44 7.20 -16.43 6.47
CA GLN A 44 5.82 -16.15 6.09
C GLN A 44 5.44 -14.68 6.32
N ASN A 45 5.81 -14.11 7.46
CA ASN A 45 5.61 -12.68 7.74
C ASN A 45 6.32 -11.79 6.71
N PHE A 46 7.54 -12.15 6.32
CA PHE A 46 8.26 -11.45 5.25
C PHE A 46 7.54 -11.57 3.90
N THR A 47 6.99 -12.75 3.58
CA THR A 47 6.23 -12.97 2.35
C THR A 47 4.95 -12.12 2.33
N ILE A 48 4.23 -12.03 3.46
CA ILE A 48 3.06 -11.17 3.62
C ILE A 48 3.43 -9.71 3.38
N PHE A 49 4.56 -9.24 3.93
CA PHE A 49 5.04 -7.89 3.68
C PHE A 49 5.40 -7.67 2.21
N LEU A 50 6.13 -8.61 1.60
CA LEU A 50 6.64 -8.52 0.23
C LEU A 50 5.50 -8.48 -0.79
N VAL A 51 4.41 -9.22 -0.57
CA VAL A 51 3.24 -9.25 -1.46
C VAL A 51 2.21 -8.17 -1.09
N GLY A 52 1.97 -7.95 0.20
CA GLY A 52 0.99 -6.98 0.67
C GLY A 52 1.37 -5.53 0.37
N THR A 53 2.65 -5.19 0.45
CA THR A 53 3.14 -3.83 0.18
C THR A 53 2.87 -3.38 -1.27
N PRO A 54 3.26 -4.13 -2.31
CA PRO A 54 2.94 -3.75 -3.69
C PRO A 54 1.45 -3.78 -3.97
N LEU A 55 0.67 -4.70 -3.36
CA LEU A 55 -0.78 -4.72 -3.51
C LEU A 55 -1.42 -3.43 -2.99
N LEU A 56 -1.10 -3.02 -1.76
CA LEU A 56 -1.64 -1.79 -1.19
C LEU A 56 -1.08 -0.54 -1.85
N ALA A 57 0.18 -0.54 -2.28
CA ALA A 57 0.75 0.55 -3.06
C ALA A 57 0.03 0.72 -4.40
N LEU A 58 -0.32 -0.37 -5.10
CA LEU A 58 -1.10 -0.33 -6.33
C LEU A 58 -2.53 0.20 -6.07
N LEU A 59 -3.21 -0.29 -5.03
CA LEU A 59 -4.53 0.21 -4.65
C LEU A 59 -4.49 1.71 -4.29
N GLY A 60 -3.47 2.12 -3.54
CA GLY A 60 -3.22 3.51 -3.20
C GLY A 60 -2.96 4.38 -4.44
N ALA A 61 -2.17 3.87 -5.39
CA ALA A 61 -1.93 4.55 -6.67
C ALA A 61 -3.24 4.73 -7.46
N ILE A 62 -4.04 3.67 -7.58
CA ILE A 62 -5.35 3.72 -8.26
C ILE A 62 -6.27 4.74 -7.57
N ALA A 63 -6.33 4.74 -6.25
CA ALA A 63 -7.11 5.72 -5.48
C ALA A 63 -6.61 7.16 -5.73
N GLY A 64 -5.29 7.38 -5.68
CA GLY A 64 -4.65 8.66 -5.98
C GLY A 64 -4.93 9.15 -7.40
N TRP A 65 -4.92 8.25 -8.39
CA TRP A 65 -5.28 8.54 -9.79
C TRP A 65 -6.75 8.99 -9.90
N LEU A 66 -7.67 8.24 -9.28
CA LEU A 66 -9.11 8.51 -9.33
C LEU A 66 -9.45 9.85 -8.66
N LEU A 67 -8.88 10.11 -7.48
CA LEU A 67 -9.05 11.37 -6.77
C LEU A 67 -8.42 12.54 -7.53
N GLY A 68 -7.19 12.38 -8.03
CA GLY A 68 -6.52 13.37 -8.86
C GLY A 68 -7.30 13.73 -10.12
N ARG A 69 -7.88 12.73 -10.82
CA ARG A 69 -8.78 12.93 -11.96
C ARG A 69 -10.02 13.73 -11.59
N LYS A 70 -10.66 13.42 -10.46
CA LYS A 70 -11.85 14.16 -9.99
C LYS A 70 -11.51 15.62 -9.69
N ILE A 71 -10.39 15.88 -9.01
CA ILE A 71 -9.96 17.24 -8.66
C ILE A 71 -9.63 18.06 -9.91
N ILE A 72 -8.89 17.48 -10.85
CA ILE A 72 -8.48 18.18 -12.09
C ILE A 72 -9.65 18.38 -13.07
N LYS A 73 -10.70 17.55 -13.02
CA LYS A 73 -11.92 17.77 -13.82
C LYS A 73 -12.83 18.86 -13.23
N LYS A 74 -12.74 19.14 -11.93
CA LYS A 74 -13.57 20.13 -11.24
C LYS A 74 -13.04 21.57 -11.40
N HIS A 75 -11.78 21.74 -11.83
CA HIS A 75 -11.11 23.01 -12.10
C HIS A 75 -10.73 23.14 -13.57
#